data_AF-A0A956QT99-F1
#
_entry.id   AF-A0A956QT99-F1
#
_cell.length_a   1.000
_cell.length_b   1.000
_cell.length_c   1.000
_cell.angle_alpha   90.00
_cell.angle_beta   90.00
_cell.angle_gamma   90.00
#
_symmetry.space_group_name_H-M   'P 1'
#
loop_
_entity.id
_entity.type
_entity.pdbx_description
1 polymer ?
#
loop_
_entity_poly.entity_id
_entity_poly.type
_entity_poly.pdbx_seq_one_letter_code
_entity_poly.pdbx_strand_id
1 'polypeptide(L)'
;MLFTIMRLLKLAAAPVSDAPASGFQESKSPGCARKGPMSKAELIGETNYYVCNKFCFGIEGQSGICCTIGERDWIIGPITDSERFLTDLNSSTGKGYTHKDVFIDYEEGSAMFPDKTTWQTPANYPAMRVLPSREKGFPCMFQNEDMLCGVHEIKPGICGSYRCPYLDDVLKNLEQNL
;
A
#
# COMPACT_ATOMS: atom_id res chain seq x y z
N MET A 1 2.71 -11.93 -21.12
CA MET A 1 2.71 -10.52 -20.66
C MET A 1 3.39 -10.34 -19.29
N LEU A 2 3.35 -11.31 -18.37
CA LEU A 2 4.19 -11.32 -17.16
C LEU A 2 5.70 -11.20 -17.46
N PHE A 3 6.13 -11.78 -18.58
CA PHE A 3 7.53 -11.75 -19.03
C PHE A 3 8.09 -10.33 -19.23
N THR A 4 7.29 -9.34 -19.63
CA THR A 4 7.77 -7.96 -19.85
C THR A 4 8.02 -7.26 -18.51
N ILE A 5 7.12 -7.48 -17.52
CA ILE A 5 7.26 -6.95 -16.16
C ILE A 5 8.48 -7.59 -15.47
N MET A 6 8.65 -8.91 -15.58
CA MET A 6 9.82 -9.60 -15.03
C MET A 6 11.15 -9.17 -15.68
N ARG A 7 11.14 -8.82 -16.97
CA ARG A 7 12.35 -8.38 -17.68
C ARG A 7 12.77 -6.96 -17.31
N LEU A 8 11.81 -6.07 -17.01
CA LEU A 8 12.08 -4.72 -16.51
C LEU A 8 12.56 -4.74 -15.05
N LEU A 9 12.00 -5.61 -14.20
CA LEU A 9 12.48 -5.78 -12.82
C LEU A 9 13.90 -6.36 -12.77
N LYS A 10 14.26 -7.27 -13.68
CA LYS A 10 15.62 -7.80 -13.82
C LYS A 10 16.66 -6.76 -14.24
N LEU A 11 16.26 -5.64 -14.84
CA LEU A 11 17.18 -4.57 -15.22
C LEU A 11 17.50 -3.61 -14.06
N ALA A 12 16.70 -3.64 -12.99
CA ALA A 12 16.88 -2.79 -11.80
C ALA A 12 17.60 -3.49 -10.63
N ALA A 13 17.71 -4.83 -10.65
CA ALA A 13 18.34 -5.60 -9.58
C ALA A 13 19.75 -6.05 -9.97
N ALA A 14 20.77 -5.57 -9.24
CA ALA A 14 22.08 -6.20 -9.20
C ALA A 14 21.96 -7.64 -8.62
N PRO A 15 22.80 -8.59 -9.06
CA PRO A 15 22.60 -10.00 -8.76
C PRO A 15 22.92 -10.29 -7.28
N VAL A 16 21.97 -10.88 -6.57
CA VAL A 16 22.24 -11.57 -5.31
C VAL A 16 21.90 -13.05 -5.50
N SER A 17 22.80 -13.88 -4.97
CA SER A 17 23.04 -15.30 -5.27
C SER A 17 21.86 -16.25 -5.08
N ASP A 18 21.97 -17.35 -5.83
CA ASP A 18 21.02 -18.46 -5.96
C ASP A 18 20.46 -19.00 -4.63
N ALA A 19 19.13 -19.00 -4.52
CA ALA A 19 18.35 -19.78 -3.57
C ALA A 19 17.40 -20.72 -4.33
N PRO A 20 17.16 -21.95 -3.82
CA PRO A 20 16.56 -23.03 -4.60
C PRO A 20 15.08 -22.80 -4.92
N ALA A 21 14.70 -23.15 -6.14
CA ALA A 21 13.35 -23.10 -6.66
C ALA A 21 12.42 -24.05 -5.88
N SER A 22 11.67 -23.52 -4.92
CA SER A 22 10.51 -24.21 -4.34
C SER A 22 9.25 -23.89 -5.16
N GLY A 23 8.53 -24.95 -5.52
CA GLY A 23 7.42 -24.97 -6.48
C GLY A 23 6.43 -23.82 -6.39
N PHE A 24 6.30 -23.11 -7.50
CA PHE A 24 5.24 -22.16 -7.78
C PHE A 24 3.92 -22.93 -7.97
N GLN A 25 3.05 -22.92 -6.97
CA GLN A 25 1.64 -23.25 -7.20
C GLN A 25 0.93 -21.99 -7.68
N GLU A 26 0.52 -22.00 -8.95
CA GLU A 26 -0.42 -21.02 -9.51
C GLU A 26 -1.69 -20.98 -8.65
N SER A 27 -1.82 -19.97 -7.80
CA SER A 27 -3.11 -19.60 -7.24
C SER A 27 -3.96 -19.04 -8.37
N LYS A 28 -4.89 -19.86 -8.88
CA LYS A 28 -5.91 -19.47 -9.84
C LYS A 28 -6.76 -18.34 -9.24
N SER A 29 -6.49 -17.09 -9.61
CA SER A 29 -7.50 -16.03 -9.48
C SER A 29 -8.71 -16.42 -10.35
N PRO A 30 -9.94 -16.28 -9.85
CA PRO A 30 -11.13 -16.68 -10.57
C PRO A 30 -11.34 -15.75 -11.78
N GLY A 31 -11.23 -16.33 -12.98
CA GLY A 31 -11.91 -15.96 -14.20
C GLY A 31 -11.96 -14.48 -14.58
N CYS A 32 -11.03 -14.04 -15.44
CA CYS A 32 -11.40 -13.10 -16.50
C CYS A 32 -10.50 -13.30 -17.71
N ALA A 33 -11.04 -13.93 -18.76
CA ALA A 33 -10.40 -13.98 -20.07
C ALA A 33 -10.36 -12.53 -20.63
N ARG A 34 -9.26 -11.82 -20.38
CA ARG A 34 -9.06 -10.44 -20.87
C ARG A 34 -8.98 -10.46 -22.40
N LYS A 35 -9.91 -9.74 -23.06
CA LYS A 35 -9.87 -9.50 -24.51
C LYS A 35 -9.06 -8.24 -24.78
N GLY A 36 -7.81 -8.40 -25.22
CA GLY A 36 -6.96 -7.30 -25.71
C GLY A 36 -5.77 -6.95 -24.81
N PRO A 37 -4.83 -6.15 -25.32
CA PRO A 37 -3.69 -5.66 -24.55
C PRO A 37 -4.16 -4.67 -23.47
N MET A 38 -3.50 -4.69 -22.32
CA MET A 38 -3.73 -3.70 -21.26
C MET A 38 -3.44 -2.28 -21.76
N SER A 39 -4.27 -1.32 -21.36
CA SER A 39 -3.97 0.09 -21.48
C SER A 39 -2.77 0.49 -20.62
N LYS A 40 -2.15 1.64 -20.93
CA LYS A 40 -1.07 2.22 -20.12
C LYS A 40 -1.48 2.42 -18.66
N ALA A 41 -2.71 2.88 -18.41
CA ALA A 41 -3.22 3.10 -17.06
C ALA A 41 -3.34 1.78 -16.27
N GLU A 42 -3.86 0.72 -16.90
CA GLU A 42 -3.94 -0.61 -16.29
C GLU A 42 -2.54 -1.17 -15.98
N LEU A 43 -1.59 -1.03 -16.90
CA LEU A 43 -0.20 -1.47 -16.70
C LEU A 43 0.47 -0.76 -15.52
N ILE A 44 0.27 0.55 -15.39
CA ILE A 44 0.78 1.35 -14.26
C ILE A 44 0.12 0.89 -12.95
N GLY A 45 -1.20 0.68 -12.95
CA GLY A 45 -1.94 0.20 -11.78
C GLY A 45 -1.45 -1.17 -11.30
N GLU A 46 -1.35 -2.13 -12.21
CA GLU A 46 -0.86 -3.50 -11.94
C GLU A 46 0.60 -3.49 -11.47
N THR A 47 1.45 -2.65 -12.07
CA THR A 47 2.87 -2.52 -11.65
C THR A 47 2.98 -1.92 -10.26
N ASN A 48 2.21 -0.87 -9.96
CA ASN A 48 2.17 -0.28 -8.62
C ASN A 48 1.71 -1.31 -7.59
N TYR A 49 0.60 -2.02 -7.86
CA TYR A 49 0.11 -3.08 -7.01
C TYR A 49 1.20 -4.15 -6.77
N TYR A 50 1.83 -4.64 -7.84
CA TYR A 50 2.86 -5.68 -7.73
C TYR A 50 4.08 -5.20 -6.92
N VAL A 51 4.61 -4.03 -7.23
CA VAL A 51 5.79 -3.46 -6.53
C VAL A 51 5.48 -3.26 -5.05
N CYS A 52 4.35 -2.64 -4.69
CA CYS A 52 4.02 -2.38 -3.30
C CYS A 52 3.79 -3.66 -2.46
N ASN A 53 3.35 -4.75 -3.11
CA ASN A 53 3.05 -6.02 -2.43
C ASN A 53 4.16 -7.07 -2.51
N LYS A 54 5.21 -6.86 -3.31
CA LYS A 54 6.30 -7.85 -3.48
C LYS A 54 7.69 -7.27 -3.30
N PHE A 55 7.87 -5.98 -3.60
CA PHE A 55 9.16 -5.29 -3.63
C PHE A 55 9.03 -3.90 -3.00
N CYS A 56 8.34 -3.78 -1.86
CA CYS A 56 8.16 -2.47 -1.23
C CYS A 56 9.54 -1.86 -0.90
N PHE A 57 9.76 -0.60 -1.28
CA PHE A 57 11.09 0.05 -1.21
C PHE A 57 12.25 -0.74 -1.86
N GLY A 58 11.96 -1.66 -2.79
CA GLY A 58 12.96 -2.51 -3.45
C GLY A 58 13.36 -3.75 -2.65
N ILE A 59 12.70 -4.04 -1.54
CA ILE A 59 13.00 -5.20 -0.69
C ILE A 59 12.01 -6.33 -1.03
N GLU A 60 12.53 -7.45 -1.52
CA GLU A 60 11.71 -8.62 -1.85
C GLU A 60 11.04 -9.21 -0.60
N GLY A 61 9.77 -9.59 -0.73
CA GLY A 61 8.97 -10.13 0.37
C GLY A 61 8.50 -9.08 1.37
N GLN A 62 8.84 -7.80 1.17
CA GLN A 62 8.32 -6.70 1.96
C GLN A 62 7.01 -6.20 1.35
N SER A 63 5.90 -6.39 2.06
CA SER A 63 4.56 -5.98 1.64
C SER A 63 4.05 -4.80 2.47
N GLY A 64 3.67 -3.71 1.80
CA GLY A 64 2.86 -2.65 2.41
C GLY A 64 3.49 -1.98 3.63
N ILE A 65 4.80 -1.69 3.61
CA ILE A 65 5.49 -1.08 4.75
C ILE A 65 4.93 0.31 5.11
N CYS A 66 4.41 1.04 4.13
CA CYS A 66 3.72 2.32 4.34
C CYS A 66 2.42 2.18 5.16
N CYS A 67 1.84 0.98 5.19
CA CYS A 67 0.64 0.65 5.95
C CYS A 67 0.95 0.19 7.37
N THR A 68 2.21 0.21 7.80
CA THR A 68 2.63 -0.19 9.15
C THR A 68 3.45 0.95 9.75
N ILE A 69 3.28 1.28 11.02
CA ILE A 69 4.12 2.31 11.65
C ILE A 69 5.42 1.69 12.15
N GLY A 70 5.33 0.68 13.03
CA GLY A 70 6.50 0.08 13.67
C GLY A 70 7.40 1.14 14.29
N GLU A 71 8.70 1.06 14.01
CA GLU A 71 9.70 2.02 14.50
C GLU A 71 9.76 3.34 13.71
N ARG A 72 9.05 3.46 12.58
CA ARG A 72 9.13 4.66 11.73
C ARG A 72 8.52 5.89 12.39
N ASP A 73 9.12 7.04 12.14
CA ASP A 73 8.50 8.35 12.39
C ASP A 73 7.70 8.76 11.14
N TRP A 74 6.54 8.11 10.97
CA TRP A 74 5.65 8.26 9.84
C TRP A 74 4.20 8.25 10.32
N ILE A 75 3.33 9.00 9.64
CA ILE A 75 1.89 9.05 9.87
C ILE A 75 1.16 8.95 8.53
N ILE A 76 0.08 8.18 8.48
CA ILE A 76 -0.74 8.03 7.27
C ILE A 76 -1.79 9.15 7.24
N GLY A 77 -1.32 10.37 7.00
CA GLY A 77 -2.14 11.58 6.99
C GLY A 77 -1.38 12.80 6.45
N PRO A 78 -2.05 13.96 6.27
CA PRO A 78 -3.47 14.16 6.54
C PRO A 78 -4.37 13.49 5.48
N ILE A 79 -5.46 12.89 5.94
CA ILE A 79 -6.52 12.38 5.07
C ILE A 79 -7.43 13.56 4.70
N THR A 80 -7.18 14.17 3.54
CA THR A 80 -7.92 15.36 3.08
C THR A 80 -9.29 15.03 2.49
N ASP A 81 -9.57 13.75 2.26
CA ASP A 81 -10.77 13.21 1.64
C ASP A 81 -11.51 12.21 2.55
N SER A 82 -11.43 12.44 3.87
CA SER A 82 -11.96 11.55 4.91
C SER A 82 -13.46 11.27 4.75
N GLU A 83 -14.26 12.30 4.48
CA GLU A 83 -15.71 12.18 4.31
C GLU A 83 -16.11 11.34 3.08
N ARG A 84 -15.41 11.55 1.95
CA ARG A 84 -15.61 10.71 0.76
C ARG A 84 -15.26 9.27 1.09
N PHE A 85 -14.07 9.04 1.68
CA PHE A 85 -13.62 7.69 2.01
C PHE A 85 -14.59 6.97 2.96
N LEU A 86 -15.09 7.66 3.99
CA LEU A 86 -16.03 7.08 4.96
C LEU A 86 -17.37 6.71 4.30
N THR A 87 -17.85 7.55 3.39
CA THR A 87 -19.05 7.28 2.60
C THR A 87 -18.87 6.03 1.74
N ASP A 88 -17.79 5.97 0.96
CA ASP A 88 -17.47 4.83 0.08
C ASP A 88 -17.28 3.53 0.88
N LEU A 89 -16.62 3.62 2.05
CA LEU A 89 -16.41 2.48 2.94
C LEU A 89 -17.73 1.92 3.48
N ASN A 90 -18.61 2.78 3.97
CA ASN A 90 -19.92 2.36 4.49
C ASN A 90 -20.80 1.79 3.38
N SER A 91 -20.80 2.40 2.20
CA SER A 91 -21.53 1.89 1.03
C SER A 91 -21.00 0.53 0.55
N SER A 92 -19.68 0.34 0.50
CA SER A 92 -19.08 -0.91 0.01
C SER A 92 -19.18 -2.07 1.01
N THR A 93 -19.15 -1.78 2.31
CA THR A 93 -19.17 -2.82 3.36
C THR A 93 -20.55 -3.07 3.95
N GLY A 94 -21.51 -2.15 3.76
CA GLY A 94 -22.81 -2.16 4.43
C GLY A 94 -22.72 -1.91 5.94
N LYS A 95 -21.56 -1.47 6.44
CA LYS A 95 -21.32 -1.17 7.85
C LYS A 95 -21.57 0.32 8.11
N GLY A 96 -21.79 0.67 9.37
CA GLY A 96 -21.99 2.05 9.83
C GLY A 96 -20.76 2.58 10.57
N TYR A 97 -19.60 2.58 9.92
CA TYR A 97 -18.38 3.15 10.49
C TYR A 97 -18.54 4.64 10.73
N THR A 98 -18.07 5.10 11.88
CA THR A 98 -17.94 6.51 12.23
C THR A 98 -16.54 7.03 11.91
N HIS A 99 -16.37 8.35 11.92
CA HIS A 99 -15.05 8.96 11.74
C HIS A 99 -14.02 8.45 12.76
N LYS A 100 -14.43 8.25 14.02
CA LYS A 100 -13.55 7.72 15.07
C LYS A 100 -13.18 6.25 14.86
N ASP A 101 -14.03 5.46 14.21
CA ASP A 101 -13.69 4.06 13.92
C ASP A 101 -12.58 3.94 12.87
N VAL A 102 -12.43 4.95 12.02
CA VAL A 102 -11.56 4.88 10.82
C VAL A 102 -10.33 5.78 10.91
N PHE A 103 -10.44 6.88 11.65
CA PHE A 103 -9.40 7.90 11.72
C PHE A 103 -9.00 8.19 13.16
N ILE A 104 -7.76 8.66 13.32
CA ILE A 104 -7.17 9.15 14.56
C ILE A 104 -7.11 10.68 14.47
N ASP A 105 -7.45 11.36 15.56
CA ASP A 105 -7.28 12.81 15.72
C ASP A 105 -5.95 13.16 16.40
N TYR A 106 -5.61 14.45 16.49
CA TYR A 106 -4.32 14.88 17.02
C TYR A 106 -4.13 14.50 18.49
N GLU A 107 -5.16 14.68 19.31
CA GLU A 107 -5.13 14.39 20.74
C GLU A 107 -4.89 12.91 21.00
N GLU A 108 -5.59 12.03 20.29
CA GLU A 108 -5.38 10.58 20.39
C GLU A 108 -4.00 10.19 19.84
N GLY A 109 -3.65 10.65 18.64
CA GLY A 109 -2.43 10.22 17.97
C GLY A 109 -1.15 10.68 18.68
N SER A 110 -1.11 11.93 19.14
CA SER A 110 0.04 12.47 19.87
C SER A 110 0.29 11.70 21.18
N ALA A 111 -0.78 11.27 21.86
CA ALA A 111 -0.71 10.45 23.06
C ALA A 111 -0.30 9.00 22.77
N MET A 112 -0.69 8.44 21.62
CA MET A 112 -0.29 7.09 21.21
C MET A 112 1.22 6.99 20.90
N PHE A 113 1.82 8.04 20.35
CA PHE A 113 3.21 8.05 19.91
C PHE A 113 3.94 9.33 20.35
N PRO A 114 4.20 9.51 21.66
CA PRO A 114 4.78 10.74 22.20
C PRO A 114 6.18 11.03 21.63
N ASP A 115 6.94 9.99 21.28
CA ASP A 115 8.33 10.10 20.82
C ASP A 115 8.47 10.26 19.29
N LYS A 116 7.38 10.20 18.53
CA LYS A 116 7.40 10.31 17.05
C LYS A 116 7.04 11.72 16.60
N THR A 117 7.98 12.45 16.03
CA THR A 117 7.82 13.88 15.73
C THR A 117 6.70 14.16 14.72
N THR A 118 6.48 13.26 13.76
CA THR A 118 5.38 13.39 12.78
C THR A 118 4.00 13.30 13.41
N TRP A 119 3.86 12.59 14.53
CA TRP A 119 2.62 12.49 15.31
C TRP A 119 2.40 13.68 16.25
N GLN A 120 3.41 14.51 16.45
CA GLN A 120 3.31 15.74 17.23
C GLN A 120 2.95 16.97 16.36
N THR A 121 2.57 16.76 15.10
CA THR A 121 2.20 17.83 14.16
C THR A 121 0.70 17.79 13.85
N PRO A 122 -0.11 18.73 14.36
CA PRO A 122 -1.57 18.75 14.14
C PRO A 122 -2.00 18.77 12.66
N ALA A 123 -1.18 19.35 11.78
CA ALA A 123 -1.46 19.43 10.35
C ALA A 123 -1.46 18.07 9.63
N ASN A 124 -0.96 17.01 10.28
CA ASN A 124 -0.94 15.65 9.72
C ASN A 124 -2.24 14.86 9.98
N TYR A 125 -3.24 15.50 10.60
CA TYR A 125 -4.51 14.89 10.98
C TYR A 125 -5.68 15.38 10.11
N PRO A 126 -6.78 14.60 9.99
CA PRO A 126 -6.97 13.27 10.54
C PRO A 126 -6.05 12.23 9.88
N ALA A 127 -5.59 11.26 10.64
CA ALA A 127 -4.72 10.20 10.15
C ALA A 127 -5.47 8.86 10.08
N MET A 128 -5.03 7.96 9.21
CA MET A 128 -5.61 6.61 9.16
C MET A 128 -5.40 5.87 10.47
N ARG A 129 -6.43 5.17 10.96
CA ARG A 129 -6.35 4.42 12.19
C ARG A 129 -5.43 3.21 12.06
N VAL A 130 -4.58 3.04 13.09
CA VAL A 130 -3.66 1.93 13.24
C VAL A 130 -4.03 1.12 14.48
N LEU A 131 -3.83 -0.19 14.42
CA LEU A 131 -4.18 -1.12 15.50
C LEU A 131 -2.89 -1.68 16.11
N PRO A 132 -2.74 -1.69 17.45
CA PRO A 132 -1.57 -2.30 18.08
C PRO A 132 -1.49 -3.78 17.73
N SER A 133 -0.31 -4.23 17.28
CA SER A 133 -0.04 -5.63 16.98
C SER A 133 1.32 -6.02 17.53
N ARG A 134 1.36 -7.14 18.26
CA ARG A 134 2.61 -7.65 18.85
C ARG A 134 3.68 -7.99 17.80
N GLU A 135 3.25 -8.42 16.62
CA GLU A 135 4.15 -8.84 15.54
C GLU A 135 4.35 -7.73 14.49
N LYS A 136 3.30 -6.91 14.27
CA LYS A 136 3.29 -5.91 13.20
C LYS A 136 3.50 -4.48 13.72
N GLY A 137 3.75 -4.29 15.02
CA GLY A 137 3.89 -2.98 15.67
C GLY A 137 2.55 -2.24 15.72
N PHE A 138 2.19 -1.60 14.60
CA PHE A 138 0.94 -0.85 14.43
C PHE A 138 0.53 -0.81 12.95
N PRO A 139 -0.08 -1.88 12.41
CA PRO A 139 -0.64 -1.89 11.06
C PRO A 139 -1.88 -1.00 10.95
N CYS A 140 -2.11 -0.47 9.74
CA CYS A 140 -3.36 0.13 9.31
C CYS A 140 -4.52 -0.85 9.53
N MET A 141 -5.66 -0.34 10.01
CA MET A 141 -6.84 -1.16 10.29
C MET A 141 -7.40 -1.93 9.08
N PHE A 142 -7.06 -1.49 7.85
CA PHE A 142 -7.49 -2.15 6.62
C PHE A 142 -6.46 -3.13 6.05
N GLN A 143 -5.33 -3.33 6.72
CA GLN A 143 -4.36 -4.34 6.33
C GLN A 143 -4.79 -5.72 6.83
N ASN A 144 -4.89 -6.69 5.94
CA ASN A 144 -5.26 -8.06 6.30
C ASN A 144 -4.05 -8.89 6.80
N GLU A 145 -4.29 -10.18 7.10
CA GLU A 145 -3.25 -11.09 7.58
C GLU A 145 -2.11 -11.26 6.57
N ASP A 146 -2.44 -11.31 5.27
CA ASP A 146 -1.52 -11.39 4.14
C ASP A 146 -0.81 -10.08 3.81
N MET A 147 -0.94 -9.05 4.66
CA MET A 147 -0.36 -7.71 4.48
C MET A 147 -0.91 -6.92 3.29
N LEU A 148 -2.04 -7.34 2.74
CA LEU A 148 -2.73 -6.70 1.62
C LEU A 148 -3.74 -5.64 2.13
N CYS A 149 -3.98 -4.62 1.30
CA CYS A 149 -4.96 -3.57 1.59
C CYS A 149 -6.39 -4.04 1.25
N GLY A 150 -7.26 -4.12 2.24
CA GLY A 150 -8.67 -4.51 2.07
C GLY A 150 -9.56 -3.44 1.42
N VAL A 151 -9.05 -2.22 1.24
CA VAL A 151 -9.79 -1.07 0.68
C VAL A 151 -9.09 -0.51 -0.57
N HIS A 152 -8.38 -1.35 -1.33
CA HIS A 152 -7.51 -0.92 -2.43
C HIS A 152 -8.20 -0.01 -3.46
N GLU A 153 -9.43 -0.34 -3.83
CA GLU A 153 -10.22 0.37 -4.85
C GLU A 153 -10.74 1.75 -4.38
N ILE A 154 -10.97 1.90 -3.08
CA ILE A 154 -11.57 3.12 -2.49
C ILE A 154 -10.60 3.89 -1.59
N LYS A 155 -9.30 3.54 -1.63
CA LYS A 155 -8.28 4.10 -0.74
C LYS A 155 -8.28 5.65 -0.75
N PRO A 156 -7.97 6.28 0.39
CA PRO A 156 -7.78 7.73 0.44
C PRO A 156 -6.74 8.25 -0.54
N GLY A 157 -6.84 9.52 -0.90
CA GLY A 157 -6.01 10.18 -1.90
C GLY A 157 -4.54 10.04 -1.58
N ILE A 158 -4.14 10.27 -0.33
CA ILE A 158 -2.74 10.10 0.10
C ILE A 158 -2.25 8.65 -0.06
N CYS A 159 -3.10 7.65 0.22
CA CYS A 159 -2.77 6.23 0.05
C CYS A 159 -2.69 5.84 -1.44
N GLY A 160 -3.48 6.50 -2.29
CA GLY A 160 -3.51 6.25 -3.73
C GLY A 160 -2.43 6.97 -4.52
N SER A 161 -2.02 8.16 -4.07
CA SER A 161 -1.07 9.03 -4.74
C SER A 161 0.35 8.90 -4.21
N TYR A 162 0.54 8.37 -2.98
CA TYR A 162 1.86 8.17 -2.43
C TYR A 162 2.69 7.25 -3.31
N ARG A 163 3.88 7.74 -3.66
CA ARG A 163 4.91 6.98 -4.35
C ARG A 163 6.20 7.12 -3.58
N CYS A 164 6.76 5.99 -3.17
CA CYS A 164 8.11 6.00 -2.61
C CYS A 164 9.13 6.18 -3.75
N PRO A 165 10.35 6.66 -3.46
CA PRO A 165 11.37 6.88 -4.49
C PRO A 165 11.60 5.65 -5.39
N TYR A 166 11.62 4.45 -4.80
CA TYR A 166 11.75 3.20 -5.56
C TYR A 166 10.57 2.97 -6.54
N LEU A 167 9.33 3.20 -6.09
CA LEU A 167 8.16 3.04 -6.95
C LEU A 167 8.17 4.09 -8.07
N ASP A 168 8.56 5.33 -7.77
CA ASP A 168 8.69 6.39 -8.76
C ASP A 168 9.70 6.02 -9.86
N ASP A 169 10.87 5.50 -9.48
CA ASP A 169 11.88 5.06 -10.43
C ASP A 169 11.37 3.92 -11.32
N VAL A 170 10.69 2.93 -10.74
CA VAL A 170 10.09 1.82 -11.51
C VAL A 170 9.02 2.32 -12.49
N LEU A 171 8.12 3.20 -12.04
CA LEU A 171 7.05 3.72 -12.88
C LEU A 171 7.58 4.63 -13.99
N LYS A 172 8.57 5.47 -13.69
CA LYS A 172 9.22 6.33 -14.69
C LYS A 172 9.90 5.50 -15.77
N ASN A 173 10.63 4.45 -15.37
CA ASN A 173 11.24 3.53 -16.32
C ASN A 173 10.17 2.80 -17.15
N LEU A 174 9.08 2.35 -16.53
CA LEU A 174 7.97 1.73 -17.27
C LEU A 174 7.39 2.69 -18.31
N GLU A 175 7.08 3.94 -17.93
CA GLU A 175 6.48 4.93 -18.82
C GLU A 175 7.35 5.31 -20.01
N GLN A 176 8.68 5.25 -19.87
CA GLN A 176 9.63 5.49 -20.95
C GLN A 176 9.71 4.32 -21.96
N ASN A 177 9.21 3.13 -21.58
CA ASN A 177 9.28 1.90 -22.35
C ASN A 177 7.90 1.38 -22.80
N LEU A 178 6.83 2.14 -22.56
CA LEU A 178 5.46 1.91 -23.05
C LEU A 178 5.15 2.83 -24.23
#